data_AF-A0A9P9ABI9-F1
#
_entry.id   AF-A0A9P9ABI9-F1
#
_cell.length_a   1.000
_cell.length_b   1.000
_cell.length_c   1.000
_cell.angle_alpha   90.00
_cell.angle_beta   90.00
_cell.angle_gamma   90.00
#
_symmetry.space_group_name_H-M   'P 1'
#
loop_
_entity.id
_entity.type
_entity.pdbx_description
1 polymer ?
#
loop_
_entity_poly.entity_id
_entity_poly.type
_entity_poly.pdbx_seq_one_letter_code
_entity_poly.pdbx_strand_id
1 'polypeptide(L)' 'EVLEAYLRFCQRHNSHLISDEIYAMSVWKNLDTPDAPSFTSVLSIESGIVDPGLVHVLWGMSKVCLARGVIHVHVEL' A
#
# COMPACT_ATOMS: atom_id res chain seq x y z
N GLU A 1 7.87 -5.90 8.69
CA GLU A 1 9.04 -6.64 8.16
C GLU A 1 9.25 -6.53 6.64
N VAL A 2 8.43 -7.14 5.78
CA VAL A 2 8.69 -7.16 4.31
C VAL A 2 8.62 -5.76 3.67
N LEU A 3 7.55 -5.01 3.95
CA LEU A 3 7.40 -3.66 3.40
C LEU A 3 8.53 -2.72 3.84
N GLU A 4 8.96 -2.81 5.11
CA GLU A 4 10.11 -2.05 5.60
C GLU A 4 11.41 -2.43 4.88
N ALA A 5 11.61 -3.71 4.55
CA ALA A 5 12.78 -4.14 3.77
C ALA A 5 12.76 -3.52 2.37
N TYR A 6 11.59 -3.42 1.72
CA TYR A 6 11.45 -2.71 0.45
C TYR A 6 11.68 -1.21 0.58
N LEU A 7 11.13 -0.55 1.59
CA LEU A 7 11.36 0.88 1.83
C LEU A 7 12.86 1.16 2.03
N ARG A 8 13.55 0.36 2.86
CA ARG A 8 15.01 0.46 3.04
C ARG A 8 15.79 0.17 1.76
N PHE A 9 15.33 -0.78 0.94
CA PHE A 9 15.94 -1.07 -0.35
C PHE A 9 15.81 0.11 -1.32
N CYS A 10 14.60 0.65 -1.47
CA CYS A 10 14.31 1.83 -2.28
C CYS A 10 15.12 3.04 -1.84
N GLN A 11 15.22 3.29 -0.54
CA GLN A 11 16.07 4.36 0.01
C GLN A 11 17.55 4.18 -0.37
N ARG A 12 18.10 2.97 -0.21
CA ARG A 12 19.51 2.69 -0.51
C ARG A 12 19.85 2.86 -1.98
N HIS A 13 18.90 2.60 -2.88
CA HIS A 13 19.10 2.65 -4.32
C HIS A 13 18.47 3.87 -4.99
N ASN A 14 17.98 4.85 -4.22
CA ASN A 14 17.27 6.02 -4.71
C ASN A 14 16.20 5.65 -5.76
N SER A 15 15.44 4.59 -5.47
CA SER A 15 14.45 4.01 -6.37
C SER A 15 13.05 4.28 -5.85
N HIS A 16 12.13 4.63 -6.75
CA HIS A 16 10.74 4.87 -6.38
C HIS A 16 10.01 3.56 -6.09
N LEU A 17 9.30 3.51 -4.98
CA LEU A 17 8.33 2.48 -4.63
C LEU A 17 6.94 2.95 -5.05
N ILE A 18 6.27 2.15 -5.89
CA ILE A 18 4.86 2.36 -6.24
C ILE A 18 4.07 1.20 -5.63
N SER A 19 3.23 1.50 -4.64
CA SER A 19 2.34 0.53 -3.97
C SER A 19 0.94 0.62 -4.57
N ASP A 20 0.48 -0.43 -5.25
CA ASP A 20 -0.91 -0.53 -5.71
C ASP A 20 -1.78 -1.18 -4.63
N GLU A 21 -2.53 -0.34 -3.93
CA GLU A 21 -3.37 -0.70 -2.79
C GLU A 21 -4.86 -0.70 -3.17
N ILE A 22 -5.20 -0.88 -4.45
CA ILE A 22 -6.61 -0.86 -4.93
C ILE A 22 -7.51 -1.92 -4.27
N TYR A 23 -6.93 -2.98 -3.70
CA TYR A 23 -7.63 -4.03 -2.96
C TYR A 23 -7.55 -3.90 -1.43
N ALA A 24 -7.00 -2.80 -0.91
CA ALA A 24 -6.83 -2.58 0.53
C ALA A 24 -8.12 -2.80 1.36
N MET A 25 -9.28 -2.44 0.78
CA MET A 25 -10.59 -2.59 1.43
C MET A 25 -11.30 -3.90 1.12
N SER A 26 -10.71 -4.75 0.28
CA SER A 26 -11.26 -6.08 -0.10
C SER A 26 -10.61 -7.18 0.72
N VAL A 27 -10.44 -6.97 2.02
CA VAL A 27 -9.84 -7.94 2.95
C VAL A 27 -10.92 -8.42 3.89
N TRP A 28 -11.21 -9.71 3.88
CA TRP A 28 -12.25 -10.32 4.72
C TRP A 28 -11.69 -11.44 5.58
N LYS A 29 -12.30 -11.64 6.76
CA LYS A 29 -11.95 -12.75 7.64
C LYS A 29 -12.52 -14.04 7.07
N ASN A 30 -11.68 -15.05 6.93
CA ASN A 30 -12.09 -16.38 6.49
C ASN A 30 -12.03 -17.35 7.68
N LEU A 31 -13.14 -18.04 7.95
CA LEU A 31 -13.23 -19.00 9.05
C LEU A 31 -12.37 -20.26 8.81
N ASP A 32 -12.12 -20.60 7.56
CA ASP A 32 -11.26 -21.73 7.18
C ASP A 32 -9.76 -21.38 7.24
N THR A 33 -9.44 -20.08 7.32
CA THR A 33 -8.05 -19.57 7.37
C THR A 33 -7.95 -18.41 8.36
N PRO A 34 -8.12 -18.66 9.68
CA PRO A 34 -8.14 -17.61 10.70
C PRO A 34 -6.79 -16.88 10.85
N ASP A 35 -5.69 -17.54 10.51
CA ASP A 35 -4.32 -17.00 10.60
C ASP A 35 -3.87 -16.24 9.35
N ALA A 36 -4.78 -16.00 8.39
CA ALA A 36 -4.46 -15.22 7.20
C ALA A 36 -4.03 -13.79 7.58
N PRO A 37 -2.93 -13.28 7.00
CA PRO A 37 -2.43 -11.95 7.34
C PRO A 37 -3.42 -10.86 6.91
N SER A 38 -3.61 -9.86 7.77
CA SER A 38 -4.34 -8.65 7.42
C SER A 38 -3.55 -7.79 6.43
N PHE A 39 -4.24 -6.87 5.77
CA PHE A 39 -3.60 -5.87 4.95
C PHE A 39 -2.94 -4.78 5.80
N THR A 40 -1.75 -4.34 5.39
CA THR A 40 -1.00 -3.23 5.97
C THR A 40 -0.61 -2.30 4.84
N SER A 41 -1.08 -1.05 4.89
CA SER A 41 -0.73 -0.03 3.90
C SER A 41 0.72 0.41 4.09
N VAL A 42 1.41 0.73 3.01
CA VAL A 42 2.77 1.31 3.08
C VAL A 42 2.78 2.65 3.83
N LEU A 43 1.66 3.40 3.80
CA LEU A 43 1.49 4.66 4.53
C LEU A 43 1.38 4.48 6.04
N SER A 44 1.10 3.27 6.51
CA SER A 44 0.97 2.96 7.95
C SER A 44 2.31 2.62 8.62
N ILE A 45 3.40 2.54 7.84
CA ILE A 45 4.73 2.23 8.35
C ILE A 45 5.36 3.48 8.96
N GLU A 46 6.15 3.30 10.02
CA GLU A 46 6.84 4.39 10.72
C GLU A 46 7.63 5.29 9.76
N SER A 47 7.50 6.60 9.98
CA SER A 47 8.21 7.61 9.21
C SER A 47 9.72 7.54 9.44
N GLY A 48 10.50 7.98 8.45
CA GLY A 48 11.97 8.04 8.55
C GLY A 48 12.72 6.82 8.03
N ILE A 49 12.03 5.82 7.45
CA ILE A 49 12.67 4.65 6.81
C ILE A 49 13.11 4.94 5.37
N VAL A 50 12.38 5.79 4.66
CA VAL A 50 12.63 6.19 3.26
C VAL A 50 12.23 7.65 3.08
N ASP A 51 12.84 8.31 2.10
CA ASP A 51 12.38 9.62 1.61
C ASP A 51 10.94 9.50 1.09
N PRO A 52 9.97 10.28 1.63
CA PRO A 52 8.59 10.25 1.19
C PRO A 52 8.41 10.52 -0.32
N GLY A 53 9.30 11.32 -0.94
CA GLY A 53 9.27 11.56 -2.39
C GLY A 53 9.53 10.31 -3.25
N LEU A 54 10.09 9.26 -2.65
CA LEU A 54 10.31 7.97 -3.29
C LEU A 54 9.12 7.01 -3.13
N VAL A 55 8.06 7.35 -2.39
CA VAL A 55 6.91 6.45 -2.16
C VAL A 55 5.65 7.01 -2.81
N HIS A 56 4.98 6.18 -3.61
CA HIS A 56 3.76 6.53 -4.34
C HIS A 56 2.71 5.46 -4.08
N VAL A 57 1.49 5.86 -3.70
CA VAL A 57 0.42 4.91 -3.39
C VAL A 57 -0.76 5.11 -4.34
N LEU A 58 -1.17 4.02 -4.98
CA LEU A 58 -2.33 3.97 -5.84
C LEU A 58 -3.48 3.36 -5.04
N TRP A 59 -4.61 4.05 -5.00
CA TRP A 59 -5.84 3.49 -4.45
C TRP A 59 -7.03 3.93 -5.31
N GLY A 60 -8.15 3.24 -5.22
CA GLY A 60 -9.32 3.61 -6.02
C GLY A 60 -10.58 2.87 -5.64
N MET A 61 -11.71 3.53 -5.88
CA MET A 61 -13.03 2.96 -5.60
C MET A 61 -13.48 1.95 -6.64
N SER A 62 -12.79 1.89 -7.80
CA SER A 62 -13.13 1.00 -8.92
C SER A 62 -13.25 -0.48 -8.55
N LYS A 63 -12.63 -0.92 -7.44
CA LYS A 63 -12.72 -2.31 -6.97
C LYS A 63 -13.61 -2.49 -5.74
N VAL A 64 -13.95 -1.41 -5.02
CA VAL A 64 -14.61 -1.49 -3.70
C VAL A 64 -16.06 -0.99 -3.71
N CYS A 65 -16.46 -0.20 -4.70
CA CYS A 65 -17.87 0.09 -4.96
C CYS A 65 -18.13 0.07 -6.46
N LEU A 66 -19.36 -0.27 -6.84
CA LEU A 66 -19.92 -0.33 -8.21
C LEU A 66 -19.88 1.02 -8.98
N ALA A 67 -19.06 1.99 -8.58
CA ALA A 67 -18.78 3.21 -9.32
C ALA A 67 -17.63 2.96 -10.31
N ARG A 68 -17.96 2.92 -11.61
CA ARG A 68 -16.99 2.78 -12.69
C ARG A 68 -15.99 3.96 -12.68
N GLY A 69 -14.71 3.67 -12.49
CA GLY A 69 -13.63 4.51 -13.03
C GLY A 69 -12.97 5.56 -12.13
N VAL A 70 -13.25 5.62 -10.82
CA VAL A 70 -12.50 6.53 -9.92
C VAL A 70 -11.27 5.82 -9.38
N ILE A 71 -10.12 6.07 -10.01
CA ILE A 71 -8.79 5.77 -9.47
C ILE A 71 -8.28 7.09 -8.88
N HIS A 72 -7.97 7.10 -7.59
CA HIS A 72 -7.42 8.26 -6.91
C HIS A 72 -5.95 7.99 -6.61
N VAL A 73 -5.09 8.55 -7.44
CA VAL A 73 -3.66 8.54 -7.16
C VAL A 73 -3.44 9.53 -6.02
N HIS A 74 -3.16 9.02 -4.83
CA HIS A 74 -2.85 9.85 -3.68
C HIS A 74 -1.33 9.92 -3.55
N VAL A 75 -0.78 11.07 -3.93
CA VAL A 75 0.60 11.46 -3.63
C VAL A 75 0.50 12.50 -2.53
N GLU A 76 0.71 12.13 -1.27
CA GLU A 76 0.89 13.11 -0.20
C GLU A 76 2.20 12.88 0.58
N LEU A 77 3.07 13.88 0.39
CA LEU A 77 4.10 14.53 1.22
C LEU A 77 5.37 13.77 1.62
#